data_AF-A0A2X1QS07-F1
#
_entry.id   AF-A0A2X1QS07-F1
#
_cell.length_a   1.000
_cell.length_b   1.000
_cell.length_c   1.000
_cell.angle_alpha   90.00
_cell.angle_beta   90.00
_cell.angle_gamma   90.00
#
_symmetry.space_group_name_H-M   'P 1'
#
loop_
_entity.id
_entity.type
_entity.pdbx_description
1 polymer ?
#
loop_
_entity_poly.entity_id
_entity_poly.type
_entity_poly.pdbx_seq_one_letter_code
_entity_poly.pdbx_strand_id
1 'polypeptide(L)'
;MTFQAWLQQAIARLAESDSPRRDAEILLGHVTGRARTWILAFGETTLSADEAAKLEALLVRRQRGEPIAHLVGQREFWSLPLFVSPATLIPRPDTECLVEQALARLPTAPCRILDLGTGTGAIALALASERPDCEVTAVDVMPDAVALALRNAEHLSIANVTISQSDWFSALAGQRFATIVSNPPYIDAADPHLAEGDVRF
;
A
#
# COMPACT_ATOMS: atom_id res chain seq x y z
N MET A 1 8.48 26.82 14.62
CA MET A 1 8.17 26.84 13.17
C MET A 1 6.70 26.52 13.00
N THR A 2 5.99 27.19 12.09
CA THR A 2 4.58 26.90 11.81
C THR A 2 4.42 25.79 10.78
N PHE A 3 3.22 25.20 10.68
CA PHE A 3 2.89 24.19 9.69
C PHE A 3 3.13 24.70 8.26
N GLN A 4 2.67 25.92 7.96
CA GLN A 4 2.88 26.57 6.68
C GLN A 4 4.36 26.78 6.35
N ALA A 5 5.15 27.25 7.32
CA ALA A 5 6.58 27.46 7.14
C ALA A 5 7.32 26.13 6.90
N TRP A 6 6.97 25.08 7.64
CA TRP A 6 7.56 23.76 7.45
C TRP A 6 7.20 23.19 6.07
N LEU A 7 5.94 23.30 5.63
CA LEU A 7 5.51 22.84 4.30
C LEU A 7 6.31 23.53 3.19
N GLN A 8 6.51 24.85 3.26
CA GLN A 8 7.32 25.58 2.29
C GLN A 8 8.76 25.06 2.24
N GLN A 9 9.37 24.83 3.41
CA GLN A 9 10.73 24.30 3.50
C GLN A 9 10.83 22.87 2.96
N ALA A 10 9.89 22.00 3.32
CA ALA A 10 9.86 20.61 2.89
C ALA A 10 9.64 20.50 1.36
N ILE A 11 8.73 21.30 0.80
CA ILE A 11 8.48 21.37 -0.65
C ILE A 11 9.76 21.75 -1.40
N ALA A 12 10.47 22.78 -0.95
CA ALA A 12 11.72 23.21 -1.59
C ALA A 12 12.80 22.13 -1.50
N ARG A 13 12.85 21.40 -0.39
CA ARG A 13 13.80 20.29 -0.16
C ARG A 13 13.48 19.03 -0.96
N LEU A 14 12.24 18.86 -1.38
CA LEU A 14 11.73 17.73 -2.17
C LEU A 14 11.56 18.10 -3.64
N ALA A 15 12.24 19.12 -4.16
CA ALA A 15 12.06 19.60 -5.54
C ALA A 15 12.24 18.53 -6.62
N GLU A 16 13.02 17.49 -6.34
CA GLU A 16 13.27 16.34 -7.24
C GLU A 16 12.21 15.22 -7.11
N SER A 17 11.25 15.32 -6.18
CA SER A 17 10.12 14.39 -6.08
C SER A 17 9.08 14.72 -7.16
N ASP A 18 8.41 13.70 -7.70
CA ASP A 18 7.28 13.88 -8.61
C ASP A 18 6.08 14.60 -7.94
N SER A 19 5.99 14.54 -6.60
CA SER A 19 4.89 15.15 -5.84
C SER A 19 5.32 15.88 -4.56
N PRO A 20 6.18 16.92 -4.63
CA PRO A 20 6.84 17.51 -3.45
C PRO A 20 5.85 18.05 -2.39
N ARG A 21 4.78 18.71 -2.86
CA ARG A 21 3.71 19.23 -2.00
C ARG A 21 2.92 18.13 -1.31
N ARG A 22 2.56 17.08 -2.05
CA ARG A 22 1.76 15.98 -1.51
C ARG A 22 2.56 15.17 -0.50
N ASP A 23 3.83 14.92 -0.80
CA ASP A 23 4.77 14.25 0.11
C ASP A 23 4.89 15.02 1.43
N ALA A 24 5.12 16.34 1.38
CA ALA A 24 5.20 17.17 2.56
C ALA A 24 3.88 17.17 3.37
N GLU A 25 2.73 17.33 2.71
CA GLU A 25 1.41 17.29 3.37
C GLU A 25 1.15 15.95 4.07
N ILE A 26 1.54 14.82 3.45
CA ILE A 26 1.41 13.48 4.02
C ILE A 26 2.30 13.32 5.26
N LEU A 27 3.58 13.70 5.18
CA LEU A 27 4.51 13.62 6.31
C LEU A 27 4.04 14.47 7.49
N LEU A 28 3.58 15.69 7.23
CA LEU A 28 3.04 16.58 8.26
C LEU A 28 1.80 15.98 8.93
N GLY A 29 0.86 15.47 8.12
CA GLY A 29 -0.34 14.81 8.65
C GLY A 29 -0.03 13.57 9.46
N HIS A 30 0.93 12.76 9.02
CA HIS A 30 1.36 11.56 9.73
C HIS A 30 1.94 11.88 11.11
N VAL A 31 2.83 12.88 11.22
CA VAL A 31 3.47 13.21 12.50
C VAL A 31 2.52 13.92 13.46
N THR A 32 1.67 14.81 12.95
CA THR A 32 0.78 15.65 13.77
C THR A 32 -0.58 15.02 14.06
N GLY A 33 -0.92 13.92 13.35
CA GLY A 33 -2.25 13.30 13.40
C GLY A 33 -3.36 14.18 12.83
N ARG A 34 -3.03 15.19 12.02
CA ARG A 34 -3.99 16.15 11.46
C ARG A 34 -4.33 15.79 10.01
N ALA A 35 -5.61 15.88 9.68
CA ALA A 35 -6.06 15.74 8.30
C ALA A 35 -5.55 16.91 7.44
N ARG A 36 -5.40 16.66 6.13
CA ARG A 36 -4.95 17.65 5.14
C ARG A 36 -5.76 18.94 5.19
N THR A 37 -7.08 18.85 5.29
CA THR A 37 -7.98 20.02 5.36
C THR A 37 -7.69 20.90 6.57
N TRP A 38 -7.36 20.29 7.71
CA TRP A 38 -6.99 21.01 8.93
C TRP A 38 -5.64 21.72 8.76
N ILE A 39 -4.64 21.03 8.20
CA ILE A 39 -3.32 21.60 7.93
C ILE A 39 -3.43 22.85 7.04
N LEU A 40 -4.28 22.80 6.02
CA LEU A 40 -4.51 23.93 5.10
C LEU A 40 -5.28 25.07 5.76
N ALA A 41 -6.24 24.76 6.62
CA ALA A 41 -7.07 25.77 7.29
C ALA A 41 -6.33 26.47 8.45
N PHE A 42 -5.40 25.79 9.13
CA PHE A 42 -4.73 26.25 10.35
C PHE A 42 -3.19 26.24 10.20
N GLY A 43 -2.69 26.79 9.09
CA GLY A 43 -1.27 26.78 8.74
C GLY A 43 -0.36 27.56 9.71
N GLU A 44 -0.94 28.43 10.53
CA GLU A 44 -0.29 29.20 11.60
C GLU A 44 0.06 28.34 12.83
N THR A 45 -0.48 27.14 12.94
CA THR A 45 -0.22 26.21 14.05
C THR A 45 1.27 25.93 14.17
N THR A 46 1.79 25.97 15.41
CA THR A 46 3.20 25.72 15.69
C THR A 46 3.49 24.24 15.93
N LEU A 47 4.59 23.76 15.35
CA LEU A 47 5.13 22.43 15.66
C LEU A 47 5.80 22.44 17.03
N SER A 48 5.57 21.39 17.81
CA SER A 48 6.39 21.05 18.96
C SER A 48 7.81 20.62 18.54
N ALA A 49 8.75 20.63 19.48
CA ALA A 49 10.12 20.21 19.22
C ALA A 49 10.22 18.73 18.80
N ASP A 50 9.38 17.86 19.38
CA ASP A 50 9.33 16.44 19.04
C ASP A 50 8.77 16.20 17.63
N GLU A 51 7.67 16.87 17.26
CA GLU A 51 7.12 16.80 15.90
C GLU A 51 8.12 17.31 14.87
N ALA A 52 8.80 18.42 15.14
CA ALA A 52 9.83 18.96 14.25
C ALA A 52 10.99 17.97 14.04
N ALA A 53 11.45 17.31 15.11
CA ALA A 53 12.52 16.32 15.03
C ALA A 53 12.10 15.07 14.21
N LYS A 54 10.87 14.57 14.44
CA LYS A 54 10.30 13.45 13.67
C LYS A 54 10.16 13.78 12.19
N LEU A 55 9.64 14.96 11.88
CA LEU A 55 9.50 15.44 10.50
C LEU A 55 10.84 15.58 9.79
N GLU A 56 11.86 16.08 10.46
CA GLU A 56 13.21 16.18 9.89
C GLU A 56 13.77 14.80 9.53
N ALA A 57 13.63 13.81 10.44
CA ALA A 57 14.09 12.45 10.18
C ALA A 57 13.40 11.81 8.97
N LEU A 58 12.08 11.98 8.84
CA LEU A 58 11.32 11.47 7.70
C LEU A 58 11.65 12.21 6.40
N LEU A 59 11.83 13.52 6.46
CA LEU A 59 12.16 14.35 5.29
C LEU A 59 13.53 13.98 4.72
N VAL A 60 14.55 13.77 5.56
CA VAL A 60 15.88 13.31 5.12
C VAL A 60 15.81 11.96 4.41
N ARG A 61 14.97 11.04 4.90
CA ARG A 61 14.75 9.74 4.27
C ARG A 61 14.03 9.88 2.92
N ARG A 62 12.98 10.71 2.84
CA ARG A 62 12.29 10.98 1.57
C ARG A 62 13.20 11.62 0.54
N GLN A 63 14.06 12.55 0.95
CA GLN A 63 15.05 13.18 0.06
C GLN A 63 16.04 12.17 -0.58
N ARG A 64 16.24 11.00 0.05
CA ARG A 64 17.07 9.92 -0.50
C ARG A 64 16.30 8.99 -1.43
N GLY A 65 15.03 9.29 -1.70
CA GLY A 65 14.15 8.52 -2.58
C GLY A 65 13.28 7.49 -1.86
N GLU A 66 13.33 7.37 -0.53
CA GLU A 66 12.53 6.37 0.17
C GLU A 66 11.02 6.62 -0.07
N PRO A 67 10.22 5.61 -0.47
CA PRO A 67 8.80 5.81 -0.79
C PRO A 67 8.00 6.37 0.38
N ILE A 68 7.11 7.33 0.11
CA ILE A 68 6.24 7.92 1.14
C ILE A 68 5.45 6.86 1.90
N ALA A 69 4.96 5.83 1.20
CA ALA A 69 4.19 4.76 1.81
C ALA A 69 5.01 3.96 2.86
N HIS A 70 6.31 3.78 2.64
CA HIS A 70 7.20 3.16 3.63
C HIS A 70 7.47 4.08 4.82
N LEU A 71 7.54 5.39 4.60
CA LEU A 71 7.74 6.37 5.67
C LEU A 71 6.53 6.45 6.62
N VAL A 72 5.31 6.38 6.08
CA VAL A 72 4.08 6.39 6.89
C VAL A 72 3.59 5.00 7.28
N GLY A 73 4.16 3.94 6.67
CA GLY A 73 3.82 2.54 6.90
C GLY A 73 2.47 2.11 6.33
N GLN A 74 1.81 2.92 5.51
CA GLN A 74 0.48 2.67 4.98
C GLN A 74 0.29 3.18 3.55
N ARG A 75 -0.62 2.52 2.83
CA ARG A 75 -1.09 2.88 1.48
C ARG A 75 -2.57 2.56 1.36
N GLU A 76 -3.35 3.51 0.87
CA GLU A 76 -4.73 3.23 0.48
C GLU A 76 -4.75 2.48 -0.86
N PHE A 77 -5.57 1.44 -0.95
CA PHE A 77 -5.88 0.70 -2.16
C PHE A 77 -7.34 0.26 -2.09
N TRP A 78 -8.14 0.56 -3.11
CA TRP A 78 -9.58 0.26 -3.12
C TRP A 78 -10.34 0.87 -1.92
N SER A 79 -9.97 2.09 -1.51
CA SER A 79 -10.45 2.73 -0.26
C SER A 79 -10.11 1.98 1.04
N LEU A 80 -9.28 0.94 0.99
CA LEU A 80 -8.83 0.18 2.15
C LEU A 80 -7.44 0.69 2.60
N PRO A 81 -7.28 1.11 3.87
CA PRO A 81 -5.97 1.48 4.39
C PRO A 81 -5.14 0.22 4.69
N LEU A 82 -4.18 -0.08 3.83
CA LEU A 82 -3.28 -1.22 3.98
C LEU A 82 -1.97 -0.79 4.63
N PHE A 83 -1.49 -1.55 5.61
CA PHE A 83 -0.09 -1.49 6.01
C PHE A 83 0.79 -1.98 4.86
N VAL A 84 1.92 -1.29 4.68
CA VAL A 84 2.95 -1.65 3.69
C VAL A 84 4.31 -1.78 4.36
N SER A 85 5.20 -2.56 3.75
CA SER A 85 6.59 -2.69 4.17
C SER A 85 7.48 -3.07 2.98
N PRO A 86 8.81 -2.95 3.12
CA PRO A 86 9.75 -3.40 2.08
C PRO A 86 9.73 -4.91 1.79
N ALA A 87 8.91 -5.71 2.50
CA ALA A 87 8.79 -7.14 2.27
C ALA A 87 8.06 -7.47 0.95
N THR A 88 7.35 -6.51 0.36
CA THR A 88 6.54 -6.70 -0.86
C THR A 88 6.30 -5.37 -1.56
N LEU A 89 5.80 -5.43 -2.80
CA LEU A 89 5.42 -4.27 -3.58
C LEU A 89 4.36 -3.40 -2.87
N ILE A 90 4.57 -2.08 -2.86
CA ILE A 90 3.54 -1.10 -2.47
C ILE A 90 2.38 -1.16 -3.50
N PRO A 91 1.12 -1.33 -3.06
CA PRO A 91 -0.04 -1.39 -3.97
C PRO A 91 -0.11 -0.18 -4.91
N ARG A 92 -0.18 -0.47 -6.21
CA ARG A 92 -0.22 0.54 -7.28
C ARG A 92 -1.66 0.81 -7.70
N PRO A 93 -2.02 2.07 -8.04
CA PRO A 93 -3.37 2.41 -8.49
C PRO A 93 -3.82 1.61 -9.72
N ASP A 94 -2.91 1.36 -10.67
CA ASP A 94 -3.25 0.60 -11.88
C ASP A 94 -3.72 -0.83 -11.58
N THR A 95 -3.30 -1.41 -10.44
CA THR A 95 -3.75 -2.72 -9.99
C THR A 95 -5.24 -2.71 -9.59
N GLU A 96 -5.84 -1.56 -9.29
CA GLU A 96 -7.29 -1.45 -9.05
C GLU A 96 -8.10 -1.85 -10.29
N CYS A 97 -7.58 -1.61 -11.50
CA CYS A 97 -8.20 -2.09 -12.74
C CYS A 97 -8.32 -3.62 -12.78
N LEU A 98 -7.33 -4.36 -12.25
CA LEU A 98 -7.43 -5.82 -12.16
C LEU A 98 -8.59 -6.25 -11.25
N VAL A 99 -8.78 -5.56 -10.11
CA VAL A 99 -9.89 -5.81 -9.18
C VAL A 99 -11.21 -5.53 -9.87
N GLU A 100 -11.37 -4.37 -10.52
CA GLU A 100 -12.58 -4.00 -11.28
C GLU A 100 -12.93 -5.08 -12.31
N GLN A 101 -11.95 -5.50 -13.12
CA GLN A 101 -12.15 -6.47 -14.18
C GLN A 101 -12.46 -7.87 -13.63
N ALA A 102 -11.87 -8.25 -12.49
CA ALA A 102 -12.19 -9.50 -11.82
C ALA A 102 -13.64 -9.49 -11.30
N LEU A 103 -14.05 -8.43 -10.58
CA LEU A 103 -15.41 -8.28 -10.06
C LEU A 103 -16.47 -8.37 -11.16
N ALA A 104 -16.24 -7.71 -12.30
CA ALA A 104 -17.16 -7.74 -13.45
C ALA A 104 -17.34 -9.14 -14.08
N ARG A 105 -16.40 -10.06 -13.85
CA ARG A 105 -16.40 -11.42 -14.42
C ARG A 105 -16.80 -12.48 -13.40
N LEU A 106 -16.89 -12.14 -12.12
CA LEU A 106 -17.31 -13.09 -11.11
C LEU A 106 -18.77 -13.52 -11.34
N PRO A 107 -19.10 -14.80 -11.06
CA PRO A 107 -20.48 -15.24 -11.06
C PRO A 107 -21.27 -14.49 -9.99
N THR A 108 -22.57 -14.34 -10.21
CA THR A 108 -23.50 -13.78 -9.22
C THR A 108 -23.67 -14.69 -8.00
N ALA A 109 -23.49 -16.01 -8.18
CA ALA A 109 -23.51 -16.97 -7.08
C ALA A 109 -22.20 -16.90 -6.26
N PRO A 110 -22.26 -17.26 -4.96
CA PRO A 110 -21.09 -17.46 -4.11
C PRO A 110 -20.05 -18.37 -4.78
N CYS A 111 -18.78 -17.99 -4.71
CA CYS A 111 -17.72 -18.76 -5.34
C CYS A 111 -16.38 -18.64 -4.59
N ARG A 112 -15.39 -19.38 -5.08
CA ARG A 112 -14.03 -19.39 -4.52
C ARG A 112 -13.08 -18.67 -5.47
N ILE A 113 -12.27 -17.78 -4.93
CA ILE A 113 -11.32 -16.94 -5.68
C ILE A 113 -9.90 -17.24 -5.18
N LEU A 114 -8.93 -17.24 -6.08
CA LEU A 114 -7.52 -17.37 -5.74
C LEU A 114 -6.75 -16.11 -6.16
N ASP A 115 -5.95 -15.57 -5.26
CA ASP A 115 -4.95 -14.53 -5.51
C ASP A 115 -3.53 -15.09 -5.36
N LEU A 116 -2.74 -15.09 -6.43
CA LEU A 116 -1.36 -15.59 -6.45
C LEU A 116 -0.36 -14.43 -6.36
N GLY A 117 0.56 -14.49 -5.39
CA GLY A 117 1.52 -13.42 -5.12
C GLY A 117 0.82 -12.23 -4.47
N THR A 118 0.07 -12.48 -3.40
CA THR A 118 -0.85 -11.50 -2.82
C THR A 118 -0.15 -10.29 -2.20
N GLY A 119 1.13 -10.41 -1.84
CA GLY A 119 1.92 -9.31 -1.30
C GLY A 119 1.31 -8.73 -0.03
N THR A 120 0.81 -7.50 -0.08
CA THR A 120 0.13 -6.85 1.05
C THR A 120 -1.28 -7.38 1.31
N GLY A 121 -1.81 -8.25 0.44
CA GLY A 121 -3.22 -8.66 0.42
C GLY A 121 -4.11 -7.75 -0.43
N ALA A 122 -3.55 -6.81 -1.21
CA ALA A 122 -4.32 -5.72 -1.83
C ALA A 122 -5.50 -6.22 -2.69
N ILE A 123 -5.23 -7.12 -3.64
CA ILE A 123 -6.25 -7.66 -4.54
C ILE A 123 -7.21 -8.56 -3.76
N ALA A 124 -6.68 -9.51 -2.99
CA ALA A 124 -7.49 -10.44 -2.20
C ALA A 124 -8.48 -9.74 -1.25
N LEU A 125 -8.02 -8.71 -0.51
CA LEU A 125 -8.82 -7.99 0.46
C LEU A 125 -9.85 -7.08 -0.21
N ALA A 126 -9.51 -6.45 -1.33
CA ALA A 126 -10.49 -5.68 -2.11
C ALA A 126 -11.62 -6.59 -2.64
N LEU A 127 -11.28 -7.75 -3.22
CA LEU A 127 -12.27 -8.72 -3.69
C LEU A 127 -13.13 -9.27 -2.55
N ALA A 128 -12.52 -9.61 -1.41
CA ALA A 128 -13.21 -10.11 -0.24
C ALA A 128 -14.18 -9.06 0.37
N SER A 129 -13.80 -7.79 0.34
CA SER A 129 -14.63 -6.66 0.80
C SER A 129 -15.86 -6.44 -0.09
N GLU A 130 -15.70 -6.51 -1.41
CA GLU A 130 -16.79 -6.32 -2.38
C GLU A 130 -17.70 -7.54 -2.51
N ARG A 131 -17.16 -8.75 -2.28
CA ARG A 131 -17.87 -10.02 -2.34
C ARG A 131 -17.79 -10.78 -1.01
N PRO A 132 -18.48 -10.30 0.05
CA PRO A 132 -18.51 -10.96 1.34
C PRO A 132 -19.16 -12.35 1.32
N ASP A 133 -19.85 -12.71 0.23
CA ASP A 133 -20.40 -14.04 -0.03
C ASP A 133 -19.39 -15.02 -0.62
N CYS A 134 -18.23 -14.55 -1.09
CA CYS A 134 -17.18 -15.38 -1.68
C CYS A 134 -16.08 -15.70 -0.68
N GLU A 135 -15.43 -16.85 -0.88
CA GLU A 135 -14.23 -17.25 -0.15
C GLU A 135 -12.99 -16.91 -0.99
N VAL A 136 -12.11 -16.07 -0.46
CA VAL A 136 -10.85 -15.71 -1.11
C VAL A 136 -9.71 -16.51 -0.50
N THR A 137 -8.92 -17.19 -1.32
CA THR A 137 -7.63 -17.76 -0.93
C THR A 137 -6.54 -16.90 -1.51
N ALA A 138 -5.59 -16.47 -0.68
CA ALA A 138 -4.47 -15.65 -1.10
C ALA A 138 -3.16 -16.32 -0.71
N VAL A 139 -2.21 -16.38 -1.63
CA VAL A 139 -0.92 -17.02 -1.35
C VAL A 139 0.25 -16.16 -1.76
N ASP A 140 1.35 -16.30 -1.03
CA ASP A 140 2.63 -15.69 -1.38
C ASP A 140 3.79 -16.63 -1.03
N VAL A 141 4.89 -16.51 -1.77
CA VAL A 141 6.11 -17.30 -1.50
C VAL A 141 6.88 -16.75 -0.31
N MET A 142 6.80 -15.43 -0.08
CA MET A 142 7.53 -14.73 0.96
C MET A 142 6.78 -14.78 2.30
N PRO A 143 7.38 -15.31 3.38
CA PRO A 143 6.70 -15.41 4.67
C PRO A 143 6.37 -14.03 5.27
N ASP A 144 7.20 -13.02 5.04
CA ASP A 144 6.97 -11.66 5.51
C ASP A 144 5.79 -10.99 4.78
N ALA A 145 5.57 -11.30 3.50
CA ALA A 145 4.40 -10.85 2.74
C ALA A 145 3.12 -11.52 3.28
N VAL A 146 3.16 -12.83 3.54
CA VAL A 146 2.05 -13.56 4.19
C VAL A 146 1.69 -12.94 5.54
N ALA A 147 2.68 -12.65 6.39
CA ALA A 147 2.46 -12.01 7.68
C ALA A 147 1.84 -10.61 7.54
N LEU A 148 2.30 -9.82 6.57
CA LEU A 148 1.75 -8.49 6.29
C LEU A 148 0.30 -8.56 5.80
N ALA A 149 -0.01 -9.48 4.87
CA ALA A 149 -1.36 -9.68 4.37
C ALA A 149 -2.32 -10.14 5.47
N LEU A 150 -1.89 -11.04 6.36
CA LEU A 150 -2.65 -11.45 7.56
C LEU A 150 -2.94 -10.26 8.47
N ARG A 151 -1.92 -9.44 8.74
CA ARG A 151 -2.08 -8.20 9.54
C ARG A 151 -3.09 -7.24 8.91
N ASN A 152 -3.09 -7.10 7.59
CA ASN A 152 -4.04 -6.26 6.88
C ASN A 152 -5.47 -6.82 6.94
N ALA A 153 -5.63 -8.14 6.77
CA ALA A 153 -6.93 -8.80 6.92
C ALA A 153 -7.52 -8.57 8.32
N GLU A 154 -6.70 -8.74 9.37
CA GLU A 154 -7.09 -8.49 10.76
C GLU A 154 -7.44 -7.01 10.98
N HIS A 155 -6.58 -6.09 10.53
CA HIS A 155 -6.79 -4.65 10.68
C HIS A 155 -8.11 -4.18 10.04
N LEU A 156 -8.44 -4.72 8.87
CA LEU A 156 -9.66 -4.38 8.14
C LEU A 156 -10.88 -5.21 8.57
N SER A 157 -10.71 -6.17 9.48
CA SER A 157 -11.77 -7.09 9.92
C SER A 157 -12.41 -7.88 8.77
N ILE A 158 -11.63 -8.24 7.75
CA ILE A 158 -12.07 -9.03 6.60
C ILE A 158 -11.80 -10.50 6.90
N ALA A 159 -12.86 -11.27 7.16
CA ALA A 159 -12.76 -12.64 7.65
C ALA A 159 -12.95 -13.73 6.55
N ASN A 160 -13.44 -13.36 5.37
CA ASN A 160 -13.67 -14.28 4.25
C ASN A 160 -12.44 -14.47 3.36
N VAL A 161 -11.24 -14.25 3.91
CA VAL A 161 -9.96 -14.49 3.25
C VAL A 161 -9.12 -15.51 4.04
N THR A 162 -8.57 -16.50 3.34
CA THR A 162 -7.57 -17.43 3.88
C THR A 162 -6.22 -17.11 3.24
N ILE A 163 -5.22 -16.83 4.06
CA ILE A 163 -3.89 -16.42 3.61
C ILE A 163 -2.88 -17.49 4.05
N SER A 164 -2.04 -17.97 3.12
CA SER A 164 -1.03 -18.96 3.43
C SER A 164 0.21 -18.82 2.55
N GLN A 165 1.33 -19.39 3.00
CA GLN A 165 2.54 -19.44 2.21
C GLN A 165 2.46 -20.54 1.15
N SER A 166 2.80 -20.22 -0.10
CA SER A 166 2.86 -21.17 -1.21
C SER A 166 3.83 -20.67 -2.27
N ASP A 167 4.63 -21.58 -2.83
CA ASP A 167 5.24 -21.34 -4.14
C ASP A 167 4.17 -21.64 -5.20
N TRP A 168 3.60 -20.59 -5.78
CA TRP A 168 2.47 -20.67 -6.72
C TRP A 168 1.37 -21.62 -6.21
N PHE A 169 1.16 -22.75 -6.89
CA PHE A 169 0.08 -23.70 -6.62
C PHE A 169 0.47 -24.82 -5.63
N SER A 170 1.71 -24.88 -5.16
CA SER A 170 2.25 -26.02 -4.42
C SER A 170 1.48 -26.36 -3.13
N ALA A 171 0.97 -25.36 -2.40
CA ALA A 171 0.17 -25.57 -1.20
C ALA A 171 -1.34 -25.76 -1.46
N LEU A 172 -1.80 -25.65 -2.71
CA LEU A 172 -3.24 -25.61 -3.03
C LEU A 172 -3.87 -27.00 -3.23
N ALA A 173 -3.08 -28.07 -3.25
CA ALA A 173 -3.55 -29.47 -3.18
C ALA A 173 -4.71 -29.82 -4.15
N GLY A 174 -4.69 -29.29 -5.37
CA GLY A 174 -5.71 -29.58 -6.39
C GLY A 174 -7.04 -28.86 -6.19
N GLN A 175 -7.12 -27.86 -5.31
CA GLN A 175 -8.28 -26.99 -5.19
C GLN A 175 -8.62 -26.31 -6.53
N ARG A 176 -9.89 -25.92 -6.67
CA ARG A 176 -10.43 -25.26 -7.88
C ARG A 176 -11.12 -23.97 -7.46
N PHE A 177 -11.00 -22.98 -8.32
CA PHE A 177 -11.48 -21.61 -8.10
C PHE A 177 -12.27 -21.18 -9.32
N ALA A 178 -13.33 -20.39 -9.10
CA ALA A 178 -14.10 -19.81 -10.18
C ALA A 178 -13.30 -18.72 -10.92
N THR A 179 -12.39 -18.06 -10.21
CA THR A 179 -11.48 -17.04 -10.77
C THR A 179 -10.13 -17.13 -10.07
N ILE A 180 -9.07 -16.99 -10.86
CA ILE A 180 -7.69 -16.87 -10.38
C ILE A 180 -7.18 -15.51 -10.86
N VAL A 181 -6.73 -14.70 -9.92
CA VAL A 181 -6.12 -13.38 -10.16
C VAL A 181 -4.67 -13.42 -9.69
N SER A 182 -3.85 -12.59 -10.31
CA SER A 182 -2.45 -12.42 -9.91
C SER A 182 -1.92 -11.14 -10.51
N ASN A 183 -1.11 -10.44 -9.74
CA ASN A 183 -0.21 -9.40 -10.25
C ASN A 183 1.24 -9.85 -10.01
N PRO A 184 1.74 -10.80 -10.81
CA PRO A 184 3.04 -11.41 -10.58
C PRO A 184 4.18 -10.42 -10.92
N PRO A 185 5.43 -10.69 -10.49
CA PRO A 185 6.57 -9.92 -10.97
C PRO A 185 6.71 -10.04 -12.50
N TYR A 186 6.71 -8.90 -13.20
CA TYR A 186 6.78 -8.83 -14.67
C TYR A 186 7.86 -7.89 -15.20
N ILE A 187 8.64 -7.26 -14.31
CA ILE A 187 9.72 -6.33 -14.67
C ILE A 187 10.94 -7.15 -15.14
N ASP A 188 11.56 -6.73 -16.24
CA ASP A 188 12.83 -7.32 -16.71
C ASP A 188 13.95 -7.01 -15.70
N ALA A 189 14.82 -7.97 -15.43
CA ALA A 189 15.97 -7.79 -14.54
C ALA A 189 16.94 -6.69 -15.04
N ALA A 190 16.92 -6.36 -16.33
CA ALA A 190 17.71 -5.29 -16.94
C ALA A 190 16.91 -3.99 -17.17
N ASP A 191 15.69 -3.89 -16.66
CA ASP A 191 14.86 -2.70 -16.85
C ASP A 191 15.49 -1.47 -16.16
N PRO A 192 15.68 -0.34 -16.87
CA PRO A 192 16.30 0.86 -16.30
C PRO A 192 15.50 1.45 -15.13
N HIS A 193 14.18 1.23 -15.06
CA HIS A 193 13.34 1.74 -13.97
C HIS A 193 13.67 1.10 -12.62
N LEU A 194 14.36 -0.05 -12.58
CA LEU A 194 14.85 -0.63 -11.33
C LEU A 194 15.91 0.25 -10.64
N ALA A 195 16.56 1.14 -11.39
CA ALA A 195 17.54 2.09 -10.85
C ALA A 195 16.91 3.45 -10.48
N GLU A 196 15.65 3.68 -10.82
CA GLU A 196 14.99 4.99 -10.77
C GLU A 196 13.75 4.98 -9.84
N GLY A 197 13.43 6.16 -9.31
CA GLY A 197 12.20 6.41 -8.55
C GLY A 197 11.97 5.48 -7.35
N ASP A 198 10.69 5.29 -7.01
CA ASP A 198 10.25 4.44 -5.91
C ASP A 198 10.41 2.93 -6.22
N VAL A 199 10.64 2.54 -7.48
CA VAL A 199 10.76 1.13 -7.92
C VAL A 199 12.09 0.50 -7.48
N ARG A 200 13.07 1.33 -7.16
CA ARG A 200 14.34 0.94 -6.53
C ARG A 200 14.17 0.36 -5.10
N PHE A 201 13.04 0.65 -4.43
CA PHE A 201 12.82 0.37 -3.01
C PHE A 201 11.77 -0.70 -2.74
#